data_AF-A0A423HRR6-F1
#
_entry.id   AF-A0A423HRR6-F1
#
_cell.length_a   1.000
_cell.length_b   1.000
_cell.length_c   1.000
_cell.angle_alpha   90.00
_cell.angle_beta   90.00
_cell.angle_gamma   90.00
#
_symmetry.space_group_name_H-M   'P 1'
#
loop_
_entity.id
_entity.type
_entity.pdbx_description
1 polymer ?
#
loop_
_entity_poly.entity_id
_entity_poly.type
_entity_poly.pdbx_seq_one_letter_code
_entity_poly.pdbx_strand_id
1 'polypeptide(L)'
;MNSLKLVMGVLTLGFWLSSFFVWKYFDSHGLRTPDLQSGKIYPLNTHGSVVYLTLHEHYFLYGLIIASIVFFLLSVVFYFVGSKRP
;
A
#
# COMPACT_ATOMS: atom_id res chain seq x y z
N MET A 1 -26.29 -3.77 -0.33
CA MET A 1 -25.24 -3.05 -1.10
C MET A 1 -24.52 -1.99 -0.28
N ASN A 2 -25.20 -1.26 0.62
CA ASN A 2 -24.54 -0.26 1.47
C ASN A 2 -23.44 -0.85 2.39
N SER A 3 -23.69 -1.99 3.02
CA SER A 3 -22.68 -2.65 3.87
C SER A 3 -21.42 -3.02 3.09
N LEU A 4 -21.55 -3.45 1.83
CA LEU A 4 -20.40 -3.83 1.00
C LEU A 4 -19.55 -2.60 0.63
N LYS A 5 -20.18 -1.47 0.26
CA LYS A 5 -19.48 -0.19 0.02
C LYS A 5 -18.70 0.25 1.26
N LEU A 6 -19.33 0.15 2.43
CA LEU A 6 -18.72 0.53 3.71
C LEU A 6 -17.53 -0.37 4.04
N VAL A 7 -17.69 -1.70 3.93
CA VAL A 7 -16.59 -2.65 4.17
C VAL A 7 -15.42 -2.37 3.22
N MET A 8 -15.68 -2.20 1.92
CA MET A 8 -14.60 -1.87 0.97
C MET A 8 -13.92 -0.54 1.32
N GLY A 9 -14.69 0.49 1.69
CA GLY A 9 -14.13 1.78 2.12
C GLY A 9 -13.25 1.69 3.37
N VAL A 10 -13.68 0.92 4.37
CA VAL A 10 -12.89 0.67 5.58
C VAL A 10 -11.61 -0.09 5.25
N LEU A 11 -11.68 -1.11 4.38
CA LEU A 11 -10.51 -1.86 3.94
C LEU A 11 -9.52 -0.97 3.17
N THR A 12 -10.00 -0.16 2.23
CA THR A 12 -9.16 0.84 1.53
C THR A 12 -8.40 1.70 2.53
N LEU A 13 -9.11 2.30 3.48
CA LEU A 13 -8.49 3.19 4.45
C LEU A 13 -7.49 2.45 5.34
N GLY A 14 -7.82 1.23 5.78
CA GLY A 14 -6.93 0.40 6.59
C GLY A 14 -5.63 0.04 5.86
N PHE A 15 -5.71 -0.41 4.61
CA PHE A 15 -4.53 -0.73 3.80
C PHE A 15 -3.71 0.51 3.46
N TRP A 16 -4.38 1.63 3.13
CA TRP A 16 -3.71 2.89 2.87
C TRP A 16 -2.90 3.38 4.09
N LEU A 17 -3.53 3.46 5.27
CA LEU A 17 -2.86 3.87 6.50
C LEU A 17 -1.70 2.92 6.83
N SER A 18 -1.92 1.61 6.71
CA SER A 18 -0.87 0.60 6.94
C SER A 18 0.32 0.80 6.00
N SER A 19 0.06 1.00 4.70
CA SER A 19 1.10 1.28 3.72
C SER A 19 1.88 2.55 4.05
N PHE A 20 1.20 3.59 4.53
CA PHE A 20 1.83 4.86 4.90
C PHE A 20 2.76 4.69 6.10
N PHE A 21 2.32 3.97 7.14
CA PHE A 21 3.17 3.66 8.30
C PHE A 21 4.39 2.83 7.92
N VAL A 22 4.21 1.78 7.13
CA VAL A 22 5.30 0.91 6.66
C VAL A 22 6.29 1.69 5.79
N TRP A 23 5.78 2.50 4.86
CA TRP A 23 6.60 3.37 4.02
C TRP A 23 7.44 4.32 4.86
N LYS A 24 6.82 5.01 5.84
CA LYS A 24 7.53 5.93 6.74
C LYS A 24 8.56 5.22 7.61
N TYR A 25 8.26 4.02 8.10
CA TYR A 25 9.20 3.22 8.87
C TYR A 25 10.43 2.86 8.04
N PHE A 26 10.23 2.38 6.81
CA PHE A 26 11.34 2.04 5.92
C PHE A 26 12.15 3.26 5.51
N ASP A 27 11.53 4.38 5.19
CA ASP A 27 12.24 5.63 4.85
C ASP A 27 13.14 6.12 6.00
N SER A 28 12.71 5.93 7.25
CA SER A 28 13.45 6.37 8.44
C SER A 28 14.52 5.39 8.94
N HIS A 29 14.30 4.07 8.75
CA HIS A 29 15.16 3.02 9.32
C HIS A 29 15.90 2.18 8.26
N GLY A 30 15.66 2.43 6.97
CA GLY A 30 16.23 1.68 5.88
C GLY A 30 17.72 1.97 5.67
N LEU A 31 18.44 0.97 5.14
CA LEU A 31 19.84 1.13 4.74
C LEU A 31 19.93 2.05 3.52
N ARG A 32 20.80 3.05 3.57
CA ARG A 32 21.01 4.00 2.45
C ARG A 32 21.99 3.51 1.39
N THR A 33 22.59 2.35 1.62
CA THR A 33 23.50 1.69 0.68
C THR A 33 23.01 0.28 0.42
N PRO A 34 23.12 -0.22 -0.82
CA PRO A 34 22.73 -1.59 -1.13
C PRO A 34 23.63 -2.58 -0.38
N ASP A 35 23.02 -3.62 0.18
CA ASP A 35 23.74 -4.69 0.88
C ASP A 35 23.27 -6.06 0.38
N LEU A 36 24.19 -6.78 -0.27
CA LEU A 36 23.95 -8.12 -0.80
C LEU A 36 23.84 -9.17 0.31
N GLN A 37 24.48 -8.97 1.47
CA GLN A 37 24.45 -9.95 2.55
C GLN A 37 23.08 -10.00 3.22
N SER A 38 22.48 -8.85 3.52
CA SER A 38 21.11 -8.78 4.05
C SER A 38 20.01 -8.86 2.98
N GLY A 39 20.38 -8.84 1.69
CA GLY A 39 19.44 -8.82 0.57
C GLY A 39 18.71 -7.49 0.38
N LYS A 40 19.16 -6.41 1.04
CA LYS A 40 18.64 -5.06 0.91
C LYS A 40 19.18 -4.40 -0.35
N ILE A 41 18.58 -4.74 -1.48
CA ILE A 41 18.99 -4.30 -2.82
C ILE A 41 17.88 -3.62 -3.62
N TYR A 42 16.64 -3.62 -3.13
CA TYR A 42 15.49 -3.02 -3.82
C TYR A 42 15.33 -1.56 -3.41
N PRO A 43 15.53 -0.58 -4.31
CA PRO A 43 15.49 0.82 -3.93
C PRO A 43 14.05 1.28 -3.65
N LEU A 44 13.87 2.00 -2.55
CA LEU A 44 12.72 2.83 -2.23
C LEU A 44 13.18 4.28 -2.24
N ASN A 45 12.69 5.07 -3.20
CA ASN A 45 13.04 6.48 -3.34
C ASN A 45 11.91 7.37 -2.80
N THR A 46 12.22 8.12 -1.75
CA THR A 46 11.34 9.09 -1.11
C THR A 46 11.92 10.48 -1.27
N HIS A 47 11.44 11.25 -2.26
CA HIS A 47 11.87 12.64 -2.50
C HIS A 47 13.39 12.85 -2.55
N GLY A 48 14.14 11.89 -3.10
CA GLY A 48 15.60 11.94 -3.18
C GLY A 48 16.33 11.21 -2.05
N SER A 49 15.64 10.79 -0.99
CA SER A 49 16.15 9.84 -0.01
C SER A 49 15.96 8.43 -0.56
N VAL A 50 17.06 7.72 -0.84
CA VAL A 50 17.01 6.32 -1.29
C VAL A 50 17.41 5.42 -0.13
N VAL A 51 16.51 4.51 0.21
CA VAL A 51 16.79 3.38 1.12
C VAL A 51 16.59 2.07 0.37
N TYR A 52 17.25 1.01 0.82
CA TYR A 52 17.21 -0.29 0.20
C TYR A 52 16.45 -1.30 1.06
N LEU A 53 15.49 -1.95 0.42
CA LEU A 53 14.61 -2.95 0.98
C LEU A 53 15.06 -4.35 0.55
N THR A 54 14.72 -5.33 1.37
CA THR A 54 14.68 -6.73 0.95
C THR A 54 13.51 -6.96 0.00
N LEU A 55 13.54 -8.09 -0.72
CA LEU A 55 12.42 -8.51 -1.59
C LEU A 55 11.10 -8.60 -0.82
N HIS A 56 11.15 -9.13 0.42
CA HIS A 56 9.97 -9.29 1.27
C HIS A 56 9.39 -7.93 1.71
N GLU A 57 10.25 -7.02 2.18
CA GLU A 57 9.85 -5.65 2.56
C GLU A 57 9.25 -4.90 1.36
N HIS A 58 9.84 -5.06 0.18
CA HIS A 58 9.34 -4.49 -1.07
C HIS A 58 7.93 -5.01 -1.38
N TYR A 59 7.74 -6.32 -1.46
CA TYR A 59 6.42 -6.88 -1.74
C TYR A 59 5.39 -6.60 -0.65
N PHE A 60 5.81 -6.52 0.62
CA PHE A 60 4.92 -6.17 1.70
C PHE A 60 4.38 -4.75 1.53
N LEU A 61 5.26 -3.77 1.32
CA LEU A 61 4.85 -2.38 1.10
C LEU A 61 3.97 -2.23 -0.14
N TYR A 62 4.44 -2.70 -1.30
CA TYR A 62 3.70 -2.56 -2.55
C TYR A 62 2.42 -3.40 -2.57
N GLY A 63 2.39 -4.53 -1.87
CA GLY A 63 1.18 -5.33 -1.66
C GLY A 63 0.10 -4.56 -0.90
N LEU A 64 0.46 -3.84 0.17
CA LEU A 64 -0.49 -2.98 0.90
C LEU A 64 -1.03 -1.86 0.01
N ILE A 65 -0.16 -1.22 -0.78
CA ILE A 65 -0.54 -0.16 -1.72
C ILE A 65 -1.52 -0.70 -2.77
N ILE A 66 -1.20 -1.83 -3.40
CA ILE A 66 -2.04 -2.46 -4.42
C ILE A 66 -3.38 -2.87 -3.81
N ALA A 67 -3.38 -3.50 -2.63
CA ALA A 67 -4.62 -3.87 -1.94
C ALA A 67 -5.52 -2.66 -1.70
N SER A 68 -4.95 -1.54 -1.20
CA SER A 68 -5.68 -0.29 -1.02
C SER A 68 -6.33 0.20 -2.32
N ILE A 69 -5.58 0.20 -3.43
CA ILE A 69 -6.08 0.61 -4.76
C ILE A 69 -7.21 -0.31 -5.21
N VAL A 70 -7.05 -1.63 -5.09
CA VAL A 70 -8.07 -2.60 -5.48
C VAL A 70 -9.36 -2.39 -4.69
N PHE A 71 -9.27 -2.29 -3.36
CA PHE A 71 -10.46 -2.03 -2.53
C PHE A 71 -11.11 -0.69 -2.84
N PHE A 72 -10.32 0.34 -3.17
CA PHE A 72 -10.86 1.64 -3.55
C PHE A 72 -11.67 1.53 -4.84
N LEU A 73 -11.11 0.92 -5.88
CA LEU A 73 -11.78 0.72 -7.16
C LEU A 73 -13.07 -0.10 -7.00
N LEU A 74 -13.03 -1.17 -6.19
CA LEU A 74 -14.23 -1.96 -5.87
C LEU A 74 -15.29 -1.13 -5.15
N SER A 75 -14.90 -0.29 -4.20
CA SER A 75 -15.82 0.61 -3.50
C SER A 75 -16.51 1.59 -4.47
N VAL A 76 -15.74 2.17 -5.39
CA VAL A 76 -16.26 3.07 -6.44
C VAL A 76 -17.23 2.35 -7.37
N VAL A 77 -16.87 1.15 -7.85
CA VAL A 77 -17.75 0.33 -8.70
C VAL A 77 -19.06 0.01 -7.96
N PHE A 78 -18.99 -0.44 -6.71
CA PHE A 78 -20.19 -0.72 -5.94
C PHE A 78 -21.03 0.53 -5.68
N TYR A 79 -20.40 1.69 -5.48
CA TYR A 79 -21.09 2.97 -5.35
C TYR A 79 -21.97 3.25 -6.56
N PHE A 80 -21.39 3.22 -7.77
CA PHE A 80 -22.12 3.49 -9.01
C PHE A 80 -23.13 2.41 -9.39
N VAL A 81 -22.77 1.13 -9.27
CA VAL A 81 -23.70 0.02 -9.60
C VAL A 81 -24.87 -0.02 -8.61
N GLY A 82 -24.61 0.25 -7.33
CA GLY A 82 -25.66 0.30 -6.30
C GLY A 82 -26.54 1.54 -6.35
N SER A 83 -26.07 2.61 -7.02
CA SER A 83 -26.87 3.81 -7.25
C SER A 83 -27.83 3.67 -8.43
N LYS A 84 -27.70 2.62 -9.26
CA LYS A 84 -28.51 2.40 -10.46
C LYS A 84 -29.71 1.46 -10.27
N ARG A 85 -30.09 1.14 -9.03
CA ARG A 85 -31.36 0.44 -8.76
C ARG A 85 -32.45 1.50 -8.55
N PRO A 86 -33.55 1.49 -9.33
CA PRO A 86 -34.67 2.42 -9.13
C PRO A 86 -35.29 2.27 -7.74
#